data_AF-A0A6G8KVP7-F1
#
_entry.id   AF-A0A6G8KVP7-F1
#
_cell.length_a   1.000
_cell.length_b   1.000
_cell.length_c   1.000
_cell.angle_alpha   90.00
_cell.angle_beta   90.00
_cell.angle_gamma   90.00
#
_symmetry.space_group_name_H-M   'P 1'
#
loop_
_entity.id
_entity.type
_entity.pdbx_description
1 polymer ?
#
loop_
_entity_poly.entity_id
_entity_poly.type
_entity_poly.pdbx_seq_one_letter_code
_entity_poly.pdbx_strand_id
1 'polypeptide(L)'
;MAAETGQFLSSLLTANNSTQAMQAAVRHVVAVVQCDISWTGVVKADAEMHIGAHHGLQTPKMAADWHLAVGEGIGGKAASLQRTQKSSNYLHDSRRVPAKRLIDNEKIGSVLVSPLMAHDAALGVLYAADRRQRNWTSEDIDELESIADHLSVRLAQLDRVRLAEARASDARRRAEAADSHLTSAIELVELLSSASAVNHALDAVAVYLNARIELHDRHNSVIGASGPDRASCHGVEISSRLSPQSRLTVHLSCVDEDTTLTEPSARLALHALKLQLLRLCERSATIETLRGDLQEKLLTGNFTNTAHIQRRLALIGCSPIGSDARVIVIRARDQADQISERFHSDLCTTFPDYLVDHRDESTVVIIGNGGSEEELSLQIADLLGREEHRRKRKGTAEGSTGDSRRFVAGIGRRTEQLHEVSISYDEARAACTVGMSNPQTSIDGVASARALGLQGLASIPNAQLQAMVTDTFGPIIAHDERHGTHYMTTTSSYLANDRHLGDTAAELHVHYNTVRNRIARIEELLDLSFARTDDRYRAETAVRMAAVLAARTTPTTAL
;
A
#
# COMPACT_ATOMS: atom_id res chain seq x y z
N MET A 1 -61.18 -51.67 18.42
CA MET A 1 -60.78 -50.65 19.41
C MET A 1 -59.28 -50.70 19.73
N ALA A 2 -58.78 -51.42 20.75
CA ALA A 2 -57.35 -51.31 21.15
C ALA A 2 -56.31 -51.63 20.05
N ALA A 3 -56.57 -52.64 19.21
CA ALA A 3 -55.70 -52.98 18.06
C ALA A 3 -55.73 -51.92 16.95
N GLU A 4 -56.90 -51.31 16.70
CA GLU A 4 -57.08 -50.27 15.69
C GLU A 4 -56.43 -48.95 16.12
N THR A 5 -56.55 -48.59 17.41
CA THR A 5 -55.87 -47.41 17.98
C THR A 5 -54.35 -47.58 17.92
N GLY A 6 -53.82 -48.77 18.24
CA GLY A 6 -52.39 -49.06 18.10
C GLY A 6 -51.87 -48.92 16.66
N GLN A 7 -52.66 -49.39 15.68
CA GLN A 7 -52.32 -49.27 14.26
C GLN A 7 -52.37 -47.80 13.77
N PHE A 8 -53.31 -47.01 14.27
CA PHE A 8 -53.38 -45.58 13.99
C PHE A 8 -52.18 -44.81 14.54
N LEU A 9 -51.81 -45.04 15.81
CA LEU A 9 -50.64 -44.39 16.41
C LEU A 9 -49.35 -44.76 15.66
N SER A 10 -49.20 -46.03 15.27
CA SER A 10 -48.09 -46.47 14.41
C SER A 10 -48.09 -45.75 13.05
N SER A 11 -49.26 -45.58 12.44
CA SER A 11 -49.39 -44.85 11.17
C SER A 11 -49.07 -43.35 11.30
N LEU A 12 -49.41 -42.72 12.43
CA LEU A 12 -49.02 -41.33 12.70
C LEU A 12 -47.51 -41.18 12.90
N LEU A 13 -46.89 -42.08 13.66
CA LEU A 13 -45.45 -42.05 13.93
C LEU A 13 -44.61 -42.26 12.67
N THR A 14 -45.10 -43.07 11.73
CA THR A 14 -44.43 -43.36 10.45
C THR A 14 -44.73 -42.34 9.35
N ALA A 15 -45.70 -41.43 9.54
CA ALA A 15 -46.01 -40.40 8.57
C ALA A 15 -44.86 -39.38 8.45
N ASN A 16 -44.31 -39.20 7.25
CA ASN A 16 -43.17 -38.30 7.00
C ASN A 16 -43.58 -36.86 6.64
N ASN A 17 -44.87 -36.60 6.49
CA ASN A 17 -45.40 -35.28 6.20
C ASN A 17 -46.84 -35.13 6.71
N SER A 18 -47.29 -33.88 6.78
CA SER A 18 -48.61 -33.52 7.31
C SER A 18 -49.74 -34.20 6.54
N THR A 19 -49.62 -34.34 5.21
CA THR A 19 -50.62 -35.00 4.37
C THR A 19 -50.81 -36.47 4.75
N GLN A 20 -49.73 -37.22 4.95
CA GLN A 20 -49.79 -38.63 5.36
C GLN A 20 -50.41 -38.77 6.76
N ALA A 21 -50.04 -37.91 7.71
CA ALA A 21 -50.59 -37.92 9.06
C ALA A 21 -52.10 -37.63 9.06
N MET A 22 -52.53 -36.61 8.33
CA MET A 22 -53.94 -36.28 8.17
C MET A 22 -54.71 -37.40 7.45
N GLN A 23 -54.13 -38.02 6.41
CA GLN A 23 -54.76 -39.13 5.69
C GLN A 23 -54.93 -40.37 6.57
N ALA A 24 -54.00 -40.62 7.50
CA ALA A 24 -54.14 -41.67 8.50
C ALA A 24 -55.28 -41.37 9.47
N ALA A 25 -55.38 -40.13 9.96
CA ALA A 25 -56.44 -39.71 10.87
C ALA A 25 -57.83 -39.81 10.25
N VAL A 26 -58.07 -39.26 9.07
CA VAL A 26 -59.42 -39.27 8.44
C VAL A 26 -59.90 -40.69 8.12
N ARG A 27 -58.99 -41.63 7.82
CA ARG A 27 -59.32 -43.05 7.67
C ARG A 27 -59.67 -43.70 8.99
N HIS A 28 -58.93 -43.35 10.04
CA HIS A 28 -59.17 -43.90 11.38
C HIS A 28 -60.48 -43.38 11.97
N VAL A 29 -60.81 -42.10 11.77
CA VAL A 29 -62.11 -41.51 12.16
C VAL A 29 -63.27 -42.30 11.55
N VAL A 30 -63.24 -42.54 10.24
CA VAL A 30 -64.30 -43.31 9.56
C VAL A 30 -64.42 -44.73 10.12
N ALA A 31 -63.30 -45.38 10.46
CA ALA A 31 -63.30 -46.74 10.99
C ALA A 31 -63.82 -46.84 12.43
N VAL A 32 -63.42 -45.91 13.30
CA VAL A 32 -63.69 -45.98 14.75
C VAL A 32 -65.01 -45.30 15.11
N VAL A 33 -65.23 -44.07 14.64
CA VAL A 33 -66.49 -43.30 14.86
C VAL A 33 -67.64 -43.85 14.00
N GLN A 34 -67.34 -44.75 13.05
CA GLN A 34 -68.29 -45.37 12.13
C GLN A 34 -69.15 -44.34 11.39
N CYS A 35 -68.50 -43.32 10.83
CA CYS A 35 -69.16 -42.27 10.05
C CYS A 35 -68.89 -42.44 8.55
N ASP A 36 -69.75 -41.87 7.71
CA ASP A 36 -69.66 -41.97 6.25
C ASP A 36 -68.45 -41.22 5.66
N ILE A 37 -68.05 -40.09 6.28
CA ILE A 37 -67.11 -39.12 5.72
C ILE A 37 -66.24 -38.53 6.84
N SER A 38 -64.94 -38.35 6.57
CA SER A 38 -64.05 -37.54 7.39
C SER A 38 -63.12 -36.70 6.52
N TRP A 39 -62.79 -35.49 6.98
CA TRP A 39 -61.77 -34.66 6.36
C TRP A 39 -61.10 -33.76 7.39
N THR A 40 -59.91 -33.26 7.08
CA THR A 40 -59.24 -32.21 7.85
C THR A 40 -59.38 -30.87 7.14
N GLY A 41 -59.62 -29.80 7.90
CA GLY A 41 -59.40 -28.42 7.45
C GLY A 41 -58.12 -27.90 8.09
N VAL A 42 -57.15 -27.44 7.31
CA VAL A 42 -55.85 -26.94 7.81
C VAL A 42 -55.80 -25.44 7.59
N VAL A 43 -55.47 -24.70 8.64
CA VAL A 43 -55.30 -23.24 8.59
C VAL A 43 -54.02 -22.93 7.80
N LYS A 44 -54.15 -22.09 6.76
CA LYS A 44 -53.02 -21.51 6.02
C LYS A 44 -52.67 -20.12 6.56
N ALA A 45 -51.61 -19.52 6.00
CA ALA A 45 -51.06 -18.24 6.44
C ALA A 45 -52.04 -17.05 6.35
N ASP A 46 -53.08 -17.16 5.51
CA ASP A 46 -54.16 -16.20 5.29
C ASP A 46 -55.35 -16.37 6.26
N ALA A 47 -55.23 -17.25 7.26
CA ALA A 47 -56.31 -17.64 8.17
C ALA A 47 -57.52 -18.32 7.49
N GLU A 48 -57.36 -18.76 6.24
CA GLU A 48 -58.29 -19.64 5.55
C GLU A 48 -57.95 -21.11 5.81
N MET A 49 -58.97 -21.93 6.04
CA MET A 49 -58.83 -23.37 6.18
C MET A 49 -59.14 -24.06 4.87
N HIS A 50 -58.24 -24.93 4.42
CA HIS A 50 -58.45 -25.76 3.24
C HIS A 50 -58.42 -27.25 3.58
N ILE A 51 -59.00 -28.09 2.73
CA ILE A 51 -58.94 -29.54 2.95
C ILE A 51 -57.50 -30.04 2.87
N GLY A 52 -57.02 -30.65 3.95
CA GLY A 52 -55.67 -31.22 4.03
C GLY A 52 -55.63 -32.70 3.63
N ALA A 53 -56.63 -33.47 4.05
CA ALA A 53 -56.88 -34.85 3.64
C ALA A 53 -58.36 -35.17 3.81
N HIS A 54 -58.84 -36.22 3.14
CA HIS A 54 -60.22 -36.67 3.28
C HIS A 54 -60.38 -38.17 3.07
N HIS A 55 -61.51 -38.70 3.51
CA HIS A 55 -61.97 -40.05 3.25
C HIS A 55 -63.50 -40.05 3.13
N GLY A 56 -64.03 -40.78 2.15
CA GLY A 56 -65.48 -40.91 1.95
C GLY A 56 -66.18 -39.77 1.20
N LEU A 57 -65.49 -38.68 0.84
CA LEU A 57 -66.03 -37.64 -0.06
C LEU A 57 -66.30 -38.21 -1.45
N GLN A 58 -67.44 -37.86 -2.05
CA GLN A 58 -67.88 -38.37 -3.35
C GLN A 58 -67.62 -37.40 -4.51
N THR A 59 -67.53 -36.10 -4.22
CA THR A 59 -67.36 -35.06 -5.24
C THR A 59 -65.94 -34.47 -5.19
N PRO A 60 -65.20 -34.45 -6.31
CA PRO A 60 -63.87 -33.83 -6.35
C PRO A 60 -63.90 -32.33 -6.03
N LYS A 61 -65.03 -31.66 -6.31
CA LYS A 61 -65.22 -30.24 -6.02
C LYS A 61 -65.16 -29.92 -4.52
N MET A 62 -65.64 -30.81 -3.65
CA MET A 62 -65.50 -30.59 -2.21
C MET A 62 -64.03 -30.56 -1.82
N ALA A 63 -63.20 -31.47 -2.32
CA ALA A 63 -61.77 -31.51 -2.02
C ALA A 63 -61.00 -30.29 -2.58
N ALA A 64 -61.37 -29.81 -3.77
CA ALA A 64 -60.65 -28.74 -4.46
C ALA A 64 -61.08 -27.32 -4.03
N ASP A 65 -62.39 -27.09 -3.89
CA ASP A 65 -62.95 -25.73 -3.77
C ASP A 65 -63.30 -25.35 -2.33
N TRP A 66 -63.35 -26.32 -1.41
CA TRP A 66 -63.73 -26.04 -0.02
C TRP A 66 -62.65 -25.21 0.68
N HIS A 67 -63.07 -24.07 1.20
CA HIS A 67 -62.31 -23.24 2.12
C HIS A 67 -63.26 -22.53 3.09
N LEU A 68 -62.75 -22.21 4.28
CA LEU A 68 -63.47 -21.47 5.33
C LEU A 68 -62.49 -20.62 6.14
N ALA A 69 -62.80 -19.34 6.36
CA ALA A 69 -62.09 -18.53 7.33
C ALA A 69 -62.28 -19.06 8.76
N VAL A 70 -61.29 -18.82 9.63
CA VAL A 70 -61.44 -19.06 11.08
C VAL A 70 -62.59 -18.18 11.61
N GLY A 71 -63.50 -18.79 12.37
CA GLY A 71 -64.75 -18.16 12.85
C GLY A 71 -65.97 -18.38 11.94
N GLU A 72 -65.77 -18.79 10.68
CA GLU A 72 -66.86 -19.05 9.73
C GLU A 72 -67.34 -20.50 9.71
N GLY A 73 -68.63 -20.67 9.46
CA GLY A 73 -69.26 -21.98 9.45
C GLY A 73 -69.10 -22.76 10.78
N ILE A 74 -69.37 -24.06 10.76
CA ILE A 74 -69.27 -24.88 11.98
C ILE A 74 -67.82 -25.18 12.36
N GLY A 75 -66.94 -25.46 11.40
CA GLY A 75 -65.54 -25.73 11.70
C GLY A 75 -64.70 -24.50 11.97
N GLY A 76 -64.94 -23.37 11.29
CA GLY A 76 -64.25 -22.12 11.66
C GLY A 76 -64.65 -21.71 13.08
N LYS A 77 -65.90 -21.93 13.48
CA LYS A 77 -66.32 -21.77 14.89
C LYS A 77 -65.60 -22.74 15.83
N ALA A 78 -65.45 -24.01 15.46
CA ALA A 78 -64.69 -24.97 16.27
C ALA A 78 -63.23 -24.53 16.47
N ALA A 79 -62.57 -24.05 15.42
CA ALA A 79 -61.22 -23.49 15.49
C ALA A 79 -61.16 -22.23 16.36
N SER A 80 -62.07 -21.26 16.17
CA SER A 80 -62.07 -19.98 16.91
C SER A 80 -62.42 -20.14 18.39
N LEU A 81 -63.33 -21.06 18.73
CA LEU A 81 -63.78 -21.32 20.09
C LEU A 81 -62.93 -22.37 20.80
N GLN A 82 -62.02 -23.02 20.07
CA GLN A 82 -61.13 -24.07 20.58
C GLN A 82 -61.88 -25.19 21.32
N ARG A 83 -63.04 -25.56 20.79
CA ARG A 83 -63.88 -26.60 21.36
C ARG A 83 -64.67 -27.32 20.28
N THR A 84 -64.90 -28.61 20.49
CA THR A 84 -65.66 -29.45 19.57
C THR A 84 -67.06 -28.89 19.33
N GLN A 85 -67.49 -28.88 18.07
CA GLN A 85 -68.80 -28.43 17.63
C GLN A 85 -69.55 -29.60 16.98
N LYS A 86 -70.85 -29.70 17.23
CA LYS A 86 -71.70 -30.71 16.60
C LYS A 86 -72.98 -30.13 16.00
N SER A 87 -73.54 -30.86 15.05
CA SER A 87 -74.86 -30.63 14.49
C SER A 87 -75.49 -31.96 14.09
N SER A 88 -76.63 -32.31 14.70
CA SER A 88 -77.36 -33.55 14.38
C SER A 88 -78.22 -33.44 13.13
N ASN A 89 -78.59 -32.21 12.75
CA ASN A 89 -79.34 -31.88 11.54
C ASN A 89 -78.62 -30.75 10.82
N TYR A 90 -77.51 -31.09 10.18
CA TYR A 90 -76.64 -30.12 9.55
C TYR A 90 -77.37 -29.39 8.43
N LEU A 91 -78.27 -30.06 7.69
CA LEU A 91 -79.07 -29.46 6.60
C LEU A 91 -79.81 -28.19 7.03
N HIS A 92 -80.23 -28.07 8.29
CA HIS A 92 -80.93 -26.88 8.80
C HIS A 92 -80.08 -26.02 9.75
N ASP A 93 -78.77 -26.26 9.83
CA ASP A 93 -77.85 -25.51 10.67
C ASP A 93 -77.48 -24.17 10.01
N SER A 94 -77.63 -23.08 10.77
CA SER A 94 -77.30 -21.72 10.30
C SER A 94 -75.80 -21.53 10.04
N ARG A 95 -74.94 -22.41 10.57
CA ARG A 95 -73.48 -22.41 10.40
C ARG A 95 -73.01 -23.11 9.12
N ARG A 96 -73.89 -23.33 8.13
CA ARG A 96 -73.53 -23.94 6.83
C ARG A 96 -72.92 -22.99 5.80
N VAL A 97 -72.96 -21.68 6.06
CA VAL A 97 -72.41 -20.63 5.17
C VAL A 97 -70.92 -20.46 5.45
N PRO A 98 -70.06 -20.21 4.43
CA PRO A 98 -70.36 -20.07 2.99
C PRO A 98 -70.47 -21.37 2.17
N ALA A 99 -70.04 -22.52 2.68
CA ALA A 99 -69.89 -23.76 1.90
C ALA A 99 -71.20 -24.52 1.55
N LYS A 100 -72.37 -23.87 1.58
CA LYS A 100 -73.71 -24.51 1.52
C LYS A 100 -73.87 -25.46 0.33
N ARG A 101 -73.50 -25.02 -0.87
CA ARG A 101 -73.64 -25.80 -2.13
C ARG A 101 -72.73 -27.04 -2.16
N LEU A 102 -71.51 -26.92 -1.65
CA LEU A 102 -70.57 -28.04 -1.58
C LEU A 102 -71.09 -29.11 -0.60
N ILE A 103 -71.61 -28.67 0.55
CA ILE A 103 -72.23 -29.52 1.59
C ILE A 103 -73.48 -30.26 1.04
N ASP A 104 -74.33 -29.56 0.27
CA ASP A 104 -75.52 -30.17 -0.37
C ASP A 104 -75.14 -31.27 -1.37
N ASN A 105 -74.10 -31.04 -2.17
CA ASN A 105 -73.64 -32.01 -3.16
C ASN A 105 -73.08 -33.30 -2.52
N GLU A 106 -72.46 -33.19 -1.34
CA GLU A 106 -72.01 -34.35 -0.55
C GLU A 106 -73.13 -35.01 0.28
N LYS A 107 -74.31 -34.38 0.33
CA LYS A 107 -75.49 -34.81 1.10
C LYS A 107 -75.21 -34.96 2.60
N ILE A 108 -74.44 -34.04 3.20
CA ILE A 108 -74.07 -34.14 4.62
C ILE A 108 -75.28 -33.82 5.51
N GLY A 109 -75.74 -34.82 6.27
CA GLY A 109 -76.92 -34.76 7.14
C GLY A 109 -76.60 -34.42 8.60
N SER A 110 -75.42 -34.80 9.09
CA SER A 110 -74.92 -34.45 10.43
C SER A 110 -73.41 -34.27 10.39
N VAL A 111 -72.86 -33.52 11.35
CA VAL A 111 -71.42 -33.27 11.43
C VAL A 111 -70.97 -33.09 12.87
N LEU A 112 -69.78 -33.58 13.16
CA LEU A 112 -69.02 -33.41 14.39
C LEU A 112 -67.63 -32.90 14.00
N VAL A 113 -67.15 -31.86 14.68
CA VAL A 113 -65.92 -31.16 14.32
C VAL A 113 -65.11 -30.89 15.57
N SER A 114 -63.91 -31.46 15.63
CA SER A 114 -62.97 -31.21 16.72
C SER A 114 -61.81 -30.32 16.23
N PRO A 115 -61.38 -29.30 16.98
CA PRO A 115 -60.23 -28.48 16.61
C PRO A 115 -58.92 -29.27 16.73
N LEU A 116 -57.98 -28.99 15.83
CA LEU A 116 -56.61 -29.51 15.91
C LEU A 116 -55.74 -28.48 16.62
N MET A 117 -55.30 -28.75 17.84
CA MET A 117 -54.71 -27.76 18.75
C MET A 117 -53.18 -27.82 18.81
N ALA A 118 -52.51 -26.68 18.60
CA ALA A 118 -51.11 -26.50 18.96
C ALA A 118 -50.99 -25.36 19.97
N HIS A 119 -50.74 -25.71 21.24
CA HIS A 119 -50.79 -24.76 22.35
C HIS A 119 -52.13 -23.99 22.34
N ASP A 120 -52.09 -22.66 22.33
CA ASP A 120 -53.27 -21.79 22.39
C ASP A 120 -53.83 -21.41 21.00
N ALA A 121 -53.49 -22.15 19.95
CA ALA A 121 -53.95 -21.89 18.59
C ALA A 121 -54.43 -23.17 17.88
N ALA A 122 -55.48 -23.05 17.06
CA ALA A 122 -55.94 -24.15 16.22
C ALA A 122 -55.09 -24.21 14.92
N LEU A 123 -54.40 -25.33 14.71
CA LEU A 123 -53.76 -25.70 13.42
C LEU A 123 -54.80 -25.95 12.33
N GLY A 124 -56.04 -26.26 12.73
CA GLY A 124 -57.08 -26.73 11.84
C GLY A 124 -58.23 -27.36 12.60
N VAL A 125 -58.96 -28.22 11.91
CA VAL A 125 -60.11 -28.97 12.42
C VAL A 125 -60.15 -30.36 11.79
N LEU A 126 -60.70 -31.33 12.51
CA LEU A 126 -60.99 -32.68 12.05
C LEU A 126 -62.49 -32.91 12.07
N TYR A 127 -63.03 -33.36 10.94
CA TYR A 127 -64.45 -33.60 10.76
C TYR A 127 -64.77 -35.10 10.78
N ALA A 128 -65.90 -35.43 11.40
CA ALA A 128 -66.66 -36.66 11.20
C ALA A 128 -68.06 -36.28 10.73
N ALA A 129 -68.58 -36.92 9.69
CA ALA A 129 -69.87 -36.55 9.12
C ALA A 129 -70.62 -37.78 8.57
N ASP A 130 -71.95 -37.74 8.70
CA ASP A 130 -72.85 -38.73 8.11
C ASP A 130 -73.76 -38.05 7.09
N ARG A 131 -74.18 -38.81 6.07
CA ARG A 131 -75.16 -38.35 5.08
C ARG A 131 -76.59 -38.33 5.62
N ARG A 132 -76.82 -39.05 6.71
CA ARG A 132 -78.08 -39.06 7.47
C ARG A 132 -77.97 -38.17 8.70
N GLN A 133 -79.12 -37.79 9.26
CA GLN A 133 -79.14 -37.19 10.59
C GLN A 133 -78.68 -38.24 11.62
N ARG A 134 -77.81 -37.81 12.54
CA ARG A 134 -77.27 -38.62 13.62
C ARG A 134 -77.17 -37.77 14.88
N ASN A 135 -77.54 -38.35 16.01
CA ASN A 135 -77.24 -37.76 17.31
C ASN A 135 -75.86 -38.21 17.77
N TRP A 136 -74.92 -37.27 17.85
CA TRP A 136 -73.56 -37.54 18.32
C TRP A 136 -73.54 -37.76 19.84
N THR A 137 -73.11 -38.95 20.26
CA THR A 137 -73.01 -39.38 21.66
C THR A 137 -71.78 -38.74 22.32
N SER A 138 -71.62 -38.90 23.64
CA SER A 138 -70.38 -38.50 24.32
C SER A 138 -69.20 -39.35 23.87
N GLU A 139 -69.42 -40.65 23.63
CA GLU A 139 -68.39 -41.56 23.12
C GLU A 139 -67.88 -41.12 21.73
N ASP A 140 -68.77 -40.72 20.81
CA ASP A 140 -68.38 -40.19 19.50
C ASP A 140 -67.49 -38.93 19.62
N ILE A 141 -67.79 -38.08 20.61
CA ILE A 141 -67.05 -36.84 20.88
C ILE A 141 -65.67 -37.18 21.44
N ASP A 142 -65.61 -38.03 22.47
CA ASP A 142 -64.37 -38.44 23.13
C ASP A 142 -63.42 -39.14 22.14
N GLU A 143 -63.95 -39.97 21.24
CA GLU A 143 -63.16 -40.62 20.18
C GLU A 143 -62.59 -39.61 19.18
N LEU A 144 -63.42 -38.68 18.67
CA LEU A 144 -62.94 -37.69 17.71
C LEU A 144 -61.91 -36.74 18.34
N GLU A 145 -62.14 -36.30 19.58
CA GLU A 145 -61.22 -35.45 20.34
C GLU A 145 -59.89 -36.16 20.57
N SER A 146 -59.91 -37.44 20.97
CA SER A 146 -58.68 -38.24 21.13
C SER A 146 -57.89 -38.36 19.82
N ILE A 147 -58.56 -38.60 18.68
CA ILE A 147 -57.89 -38.66 17.38
C ILE A 147 -57.33 -37.28 16.98
N ALA A 148 -58.09 -36.22 17.22
CA ALA A 148 -57.69 -34.85 16.96
C ALA A 148 -56.45 -34.47 17.80
N ASP A 149 -56.38 -34.85 19.07
CA ASP A 149 -55.24 -34.60 19.95
C ASP A 149 -53.96 -35.27 19.42
N HIS A 150 -54.02 -36.57 19.11
CA HIS A 150 -52.87 -37.30 18.56
C HIS A 150 -52.40 -36.72 17.22
N LEU A 151 -53.35 -36.38 16.33
CA LEU A 151 -53.03 -35.74 15.06
C LEU A 151 -52.38 -34.36 15.29
N SER A 152 -52.90 -33.57 16.23
CA SER A 152 -52.40 -32.23 16.52
C SER A 152 -50.96 -32.26 17.01
N VAL A 153 -50.63 -33.18 17.92
CA VAL A 153 -49.25 -33.40 18.38
C VAL A 153 -48.35 -33.76 17.19
N ARG A 154 -48.79 -34.66 16.31
CA ARG A 154 -47.98 -35.08 15.16
C ARG A 154 -47.77 -33.96 14.15
N LEU A 155 -48.80 -33.18 13.84
CA LEU A 155 -48.71 -32.04 12.93
C LEU A 155 -47.76 -30.97 13.47
N ALA A 156 -47.85 -30.65 14.77
CA ALA A 156 -46.94 -29.72 15.42
C ALA A 156 -45.47 -30.21 15.39
N GLN A 157 -45.23 -31.51 15.59
CA GLN A 157 -43.89 -32.09 15.48
C GLN A 157 -43.33 -31.98 14.06
N LEU A 158 -44.13 -32.33 13.05
CA LEU A 158 -43.70 -32.30 11.65
C LEU A 158 -43.37 -30.88 11.19
N ASP A 159 -44.18 -29.89 11.58
CA ASP A 159 -43.89 -28.50 11.23
C ASP A 159 -42.64 -27.96 11.95
N ARG A 160 -42.42 -28.33 13.22
CA ARG A 160 -41.18 -27.99 13.94
C ARG A 160 -39.93 -28.55 13.28
N VAL A 161 -39.97 -29.81 12.83
CA VAL A 161 -38.85 -30.43 12.10
C VAL A 161 -38.59 -29.69 10.79
N ARG A 162 -39.64 -29.44 10.01
CA ARG A 162 -39.53 -28.71 8.73
C ARG A 162 -38.93 -27.32 8.90
N LEU A 163 -39.39 -26.56 9.90
CA LEU A 163 -38.87 -25.24 10.21
C LEU A 163 -37.41 -25.28 10.70
N ALA A 164 -37.05 -26.29 11.50
CA ALA A 164 -35.67 -26.48 11.96
C ALA A 164 -34.73 -26.82 10.79
N GLU A 165 -35.13 -27.71 9.87
CA GLU A 165 -34.36 -28.07 8.68
C GLU A 165 -34.18 -26.86 7.74
N ALA A 166 -35.24 -26.08 7.50
CA ALA A 166 -35.16 -24.87 6.69
C ALA A 166 -34.19 -23.84 7.30
N ARG A 167 -34.28 -23.61 8.62
CA ARG A 167 -33.36 -22.71 9.33
C ARG A 167 -31.91 -23.23 9.29
N ALA A 168 -31.70 -24.53 9.43
CA ALA A 168 -30.38 -25.14 9.36
C ALA A 168 -29.78 -25.03 7.95
N SER A 169 -30.58 -25.26 6.91
CA SER A 169 -30.17 -25.08 5.51
C SER A 169 -29.80 -23.62 5.21
N ASP A 170 -30.61 -22.67 5.66
CA ASP A 170 -30.34 -21.24 5.51
C ASP A 170 -29.08 -20.80 6.26
N ALA A 171 -28.91 -21.26 7.51
CA ALA A 171 -27.73 -20.98 8.30
C ALA A 171 -26.47 -21.55 7.65
N ARG A 172 -26.54 -22.78 7.13
CA ARG A 172 -25.44 -23.43 6.41
C ARG A 172 -25.05 -22.66 5.15
N ARG A 173 -26.02 -22.26 4.32
CA ARG A 173 -25.74 -21.44 3.12
C ARG A 173 -25.07 -20.12 3.46
N ARG A 174 -25.50 -19.45 4.54
CA ARG A 174 -24.85 -18.21 5.01
C ARG A 174 -23.43 -18.45 5.54
N ALA A 175 -23.22 -19.56 6.26
CA ALA A 175 -21.89 -19.92 6.77
C ALA A 175 -20.92 -20.23 5.61
N GLU A 176 -21.35 -21.01 4.62
CA GLU A 176 -20.56 -21.32 3.41
C GLU A 176 -20.22 -20.05 2.62
N ALA A 177 -21.16 -19.11 2.48
CA ALA A 177 -20.88 -17.81 1.85
C ALA A 177 -19.89 -16.96 2.66
N ALA A 178 -20.04 -16.90 3.99
CA ALA A 178 -19.12 -16.16 4.85
C ALA A 178 -17.69 -16.74 4.83
N ASP A 179 -17.56 -18.06 4.83
CA ASP A 179 -16.27 -18.76 4.74
C ASP A 179 -15.57 -18.49 3.40
N SER A 180 -16.33 -18.51 2.30
CA SER A 180 -15.82 -18.12 0.98
C SER A 180 -15.33 -16.67 0.97
N HIS A 181 -16.10 -15.73 1.52
CA HIS A 181 -15.68 -14.33 1.62
C HIS A 181 -14.41 -14.14 2.48
N LEU A 182 -14.29 -14.86 3.59
CA LEU A 182 -13.11 -14.81 4.45
C LEU A 182 -11.87 -15.37 3.76
N THR A 183 -12.01 -16.50 3.06
CA THR A 183 -10.92 -17.11 2.28
C THR A 183 -10.39 -16.13 1.24
N SER A 184 -11.28 -15.54 0.42
CA SER A 184 -10.86 -14.58 -0.60
C SER A 184 -10.24 -13.32 0.03
N ALA A 185 -10.71 -12.87 1.20
CA ALA A 185 -10.10 -11.74 1.91
C ALA A 185 -8.68 -12.04 2.42
N ILE A 186 -8.43 -13.27 2.91
CA ILE A 186 -7.10 -13.73 3.33
C ILE A 186 -6.15 -13.74 2.12
N GLU A 187 -6.58 -14.32 0.99
CA GLU A 187 -5.79 -14.34 -0.25
C GLU A 187 -5.41 -12.94 -0.73
N LEU A 188 -6.34 -11.98 -0.67
CA LEU A 188 -6.05 -10.58 -0.99
C LEU A 188 -4.96 -10.01 -0.08
N VAL A 189 -5.06 -10.23 1.24
CA VAL A 189 -4.08 -9.71 2.21
C VAL A 189 -2.70 -10.35 2.00
N GLU A 190 -2.63 -11.63 1.64
CA GLU A 190 -1.38 -12.32 1.31
C GLU A 190 -0.74 -11.75 0.04
N LEU A 191 -1.52 -11.59 -1.04
CA LEU A 191 -1.08 -10.95 -2.29
C LEU A 191 -0.54 -9.54 -2.02
N LEU A 192 -1.31 -8.73 -1.28
CA LEU A 192 -0.95 -7.37 -0.91
C LEU A 192 0.30 -7.31 -0.03
N SER A 193 0.49 -8.25 0.89
CA SER A 193 1.66 -8.28 1.78
C SER A 193 2.95 -8.62 1.04
N SER A 194 2.85 -9.35 -0.08
CA SER A 194 3.96 -9.68 -0.97
C SER A 194 4.30 -8.56 -1.98
N ALA A 195 3.41 -7.58 -2.16
CA ALA A 195 3.60 -6.50 -3.10
C ALA A 195 4.77 -5.59 -2.69
N SER A 196 5.81 -5.56 -3.53
CA SER A 196 7.02 -4.75 -3.33
C SER A 196 6.94 -3.36 -3.97
N ALA A 197 5.94 -3.12 -4.82
CA ALA A 197 5.75 -1.89 -5.58
C ALA A 197 4.27 -1.49 -5.59
N VAL A 198 4.02 -0.19 -5.77
CA VAL A 198 2.66 0.39 -5.80
C VAL A 198 1.79 -0.29 -6.85
N ASN A 199 2.30 -0.49 -8.07
CA ASN A 199 1.51 -1.08 -9.16
C ASN A 199 1.07 -2.51 -8.86
N HIS A 200 1.95 -3.36 -8.29
CA HIS A 200 1.58 -4.72 -7.90
C HIS A 200 0.47 -4.74 -6.84
N ALA A 201 0.47 -3.77 -5.92
CA ALA A 201 -0.60 -3.65 -4.93
C ALA A 201 -1.93 -3.21 -5.57
N LEU A 202 -1.89 -2.29 -6.55
CA LEU A 202 -3.06 -1.90 -7.33
C LEU A 202 -3.61 -3.09 -8.15
N ASP A 203 -2.73 -3.86 -8.80
CA ASP A 203 -3.09 -5.05 -9.59
C ASP A 203 -3.83 -6.09 -8.74
N ALA A 204 -3.31 -6.41 -7.55
CA ALA A 204 -3.91 -7.41 -6.67
C ALA A 204 -5.37 -7.06 -6.31
N VAL A 205 -5.63 -5.80 -6.02
CA VAL A 205 -6.98 -5.34 -5.63
C VAL A 205 -7.89 -5.20 -6.86
N ALA A 206 -7.34 -4.77 -8.00
CA ALA A 206 -8.09 -4.66 -9.25
C ALA A 206 -8.60 -6.04 -9.71
N VAL A 207 -7.76 -7.08 -9.59
CA VAL A 207 -8.14 -8.48 -9.87
C VAL A 207 -9.17 -8.97 -8.87
N TYR A 208 -8.96 -8.73 -7.57
CA TYR A 208 -9.87 -9.20 -6.52
C TYR A 208 -11.28 -8.62 -6.63
N LEU A 209 -11.38 -7.33 -6.95
CA LEU A 209 -12.67 -6.63 -7.06
C LEU A 209 -13.26 -6.62 -8.46
N ASN A 210 -12.52 -7.13 -9.46
CA ASN A 210 -12.81 -6.95 -10.88
C ASN A 210 -13.19 -5.49 -11.20
N ALA A 211 -12.38 -4.56 -10.69
CA ALA A 211 -12.64 -3.13 -10.72
C ALA A 211 -11.38 -2.38 -11.15
N ARG A 212 -11.58 -1.19 -11.71
CA ARG A 212 -10.49 -0.27 -12.00
C ARG A 212 -10.10 0.46 -10.72
N ILE A 213 -8.80 0.59 -10.48
CA ILE A 213 -8.24 1.28 -9.32
C ILE A 213 -7.20 2.28 -9.79
N GLU A 214 -7.34 3.53 -9.34
CA GLU A 214 -6.45 4.63 -9.69
C GLU A 214 -5.92 5.29 -8.41
N LEU A 215 -4.63 5.62 -8.39
CA LEU A 215 -3.96 6.38 -7.35
C LEU A 215 -3.67 7.79 -7.87
N HIS A 216 -4.22 8.79 -7.19
CA HIS A 216 -4.19 10.19 -7.62
C HIS A 216 -3.33 11.05 -6.68
N ASP A 217 -2.69 12.08 -7.22
CA ASP A 217 -1.97 13.10 -6.47
C ASP A 217 -2.88 14.25 -5.98
N ARG A 218 -2.28 15.28 -5.36
CA ARG A 218 -2.99 16.49 -4.89
C ARG A 218 -3.66 17.30 -6.02
N HIS A 219 -3.19 17.17 -7.25
CA HIS A 219 -3.74 17.85 -8.42
C HIS A 219 -4.72 16.94 -9.19
N ASN A 220 -5.11 15.81 -8.60
CA ASN A 220 -5.99 14.81 -9.21
C ASN A 220 -5.38 14.15 -10.46
N SER A 221 -4.05 14.12 -10.57
CA SER A 221 -3.32 13.44 -11.64
C SER A 221 -3.07 11.98 -11.25
N VAL A 222 -3.29 11.07 -12.20
CA VAL A 222 -3.08 9.63 -12.00
C VAL A 222 -1.58 9.34 -11.91
N ILE A 223 -1.14 8.78 -10.80
CA ILE A 223 0.24 8.35 -10.53
C ILE A 223 0.40 6.85 -10.79
N GLY A 224 -0.66 6.07 -10.60
CA GLY A 224 -0.71 4.65 -10.90
C GLY A 224 -2.15 4.20 -11.12
N ALA A 225 -2.35 3.23 -12.00
CA ALA A 225 -3.67 2.68 -12.27
C ALA A 225 -3.56 1.20 -12.63
N SER A 226 -4.60 0.44 -12.31
CA SER A 226 -4.73 -0.95 -12.71
C SER A 226 -6.19 -1.33 -12.94
N GLY A 227 -6.40 -2.44 -13.66
CA GLY A 227 -7.70 -2.99 -13.97
C GLY A 227 -8.23 -2.59 -15.36
N PRO A 228 -9.53 -2.81 -15.59
CA PRO A 228 -10.19 -2.59 -16.88
C PRO A 228 -10.15 -1.13 -17.31
N ASP A 229 -10.37 -0.87 -18.61
CA ASP A 229 -10.25 0.47 -19.17
C ASP A 229 -11.28 1.44 -18.57
N ARG A 230 -10.91 2.71 -18.41
CA ARG A 230 -11.77 3.71 -17.75
C ARG A 230 -13.09 3.90 -18.48
N ALA A 231 -13.04 3.80 -19.81
CA ALA A 231 -14.23 3.90 -20.66
C ALA A 231 -15.23 2.77 -20.43
N SER A 232 -14.80 1.62 -19.89
CA SER A 232 -15.65 0.47 -19.59
C SER A 232 -16.24 0.53 -18.17
N CYS A 233 -15.88 1.53 -17.36
CA CYS A 233 -16.34 1.66 -15.99
C CYS A 233 -17.60 2.53 -15.95
N HIS A 234 -18.72 1.97 -15.50
CA HIS A 234 -20.02 2.66 -15.46
C HIS A 234 -20.64 2.68 -14.05
N GLY A 235 -20.00 2.04 -13.07
CA GLY A 235 -20.53 1.84 -11.71
C GLY A 235 -20.07 2.86 -10.66
N VAL A 236 -20.34 2.51 -9.39
CA VAL A 236 -20.08 3.32 -8.19
C VAL A 236 -18.61 3.73 -8.08
N GLU A 237 -18.36 5.02 -7.91
CA GLU A 237 -17.02 5.55 -7.65
C GLU A 237 -16.78 5.69 -6.15
N ILE A 238 -15.95 4.81 -5.59
CA ILE A 238 -15.51 4.92 -4.18
C ILE A 238 -14.14 5.60 -4.18
N SER A 239 -14.08 6.79 -3.59
CA SER A 239 -12.80 7.49 -3.41
C SER A 239 -12.43 7.57 -1.94
N SER A 240 -11.13 7.51 -1.66
CA SER A 240 -10.67 7.63 -0.30
C SER A 240 -9.20 8.02 -0.19
N ARG A 241 -8.91 8.98 0.68
CA ARG A 241 -7.54 9.40 0.99
C ARG A 241 -6.76 8.30 1.71
N LEU A 242 -5.46 8.18 1.40
CA LEU A 242 -4.57 7.21 2.05
C LEU A 242 -4.46 7.45 3.56
N SER A 243 -4.32 8.70 3.97
CA SER A 243 -4.38 9.15 5.36
C SER A 243 -4.97 10.56 5.42
N PRO A 244 -5.43 11.05 6.59
CA PRO A 244 -6.02 12.39 6.71
C PRO A 244 -5.08 13.51 6.23
N GLN A 245 -3.77 13.30 6.40
CA GLN A 245 -2.71 14.23 6.05
C GLN A 245 -2.10 13.95 4.66
N SER A 246 -2.39 12.78 4.07
CA SER A 246 -1.87 12.39 2.76
C SER A 246 -2.55 13.18 1.65
N ARG A 247 -1.73 13.52 0.65
CA ARG A 247 -2.13 14.14 -0.61
C ARG A 247 -2.54 13.13 -1.68
N LEU A 248 -2.50 11.84 -1.34
CA LEU A 248 -2.81 10.74 -2.24
C LEU A 248 -4.22 10.20 -1.99
N THR A 249 -4.96 9.97 -3.07
CA THR A 249 -6.33 9.46 -3.04
C THR A 249 -6.44 8.22 -3.92
N VAL A 250 -7.08 7.16 -3.41
CA VAL A 250 -7.42 5.96 -4.19
C VAL A 250 -8.84 6.11 -4.71
N HIS A 251 -9.03 5.92 -6.00
CA HIS A 251 -10.31 5.85 -6.68
C HIS A 251 -10.56 4.42 -7.14
N LEU A 252 -11.77 3.93 -6.92
CA LEU A 252 -12.23 2.64 -7.39
C LEU A 252 -13.46 2.84 -8.27
N SER A 253 -13.48 2.18 -9.43
CA SER A 253 -14.58 2.25 -10.39
C SER A 253 -14.92 0.87 -10.93
N CYS A 254 -16.20 0.49 -10.88
CA CYS A 254 -16.67 -0.83 -11.31
C CYS A 254 -17.05 -0.85 -12.80
N VAL A 255 -16.91 -2.03 -13.43
CA VAL A 255 -17.28 -2.26 -14.83
C VAL A 255 -18.80 -2.41 -15.01
N ASP A 256 -19.48 -3.21 -14.17
CA ASP A 256 -20.93 -3.45 -14.26
C ASP A 256 -21.69 -3.01 -12.99
N GLU A 257 -22.96 -2.60 -13.15
CA GLU A 257 -23.92 -2.45 -12.04
C GLU A 257 -24.22 -3.78 -11.33
N ASP A 258 -24.14 -4.90 -12.07
CA ASP A 258 -24.35 -6.27 -11.57
C ASP A 258 -23.12 -6.88 -10.89
N THR A 259 -21.94 -6.23 -10.99
CA THR A 259 -20.78 -6.65 -10.18
C THR A 259 -21.10 -6.25 -8.74
N THR A 260 -21.63 -7.19 -7.94
CA THR A 260 -21.96 -6.95 -6.54
C THR A 260 -20.68 -6.79 -5.72
N LEU A 261 -20.03 -5.63 -5.85
CA LEU A 261 -19.14 -5.12 -4.82
C LEU A 261 -20.01 -4.90 -3.58
N THR A 262 -20.01 -5.89 -2.69
CA THR A 262 -20.60 -5.66 -1.38
C THR A 262 -19.81 -4.52 -0.73
N GLU A 263 -20.52 -3.53 -0.19
CA GLU A 263 -19.90 -2.38 0.49
C GLU A 263 -18.82 -2.80 1.52
N PRO A 264 -18.96 -3.93 2.25
CA PRO A 264 -17.92 -4.47 3.11
C PRO A 264 -16.66 -4.94 2.37
N SER A 265 -16.77 -5.72 1.28
CA SER A 265 -15.62 -6.22 0.52
C SER A 265 -14.84 -5.08 -0.12
N ALA A 266 -15.53 -4.09 -0.69
CA ALA A 266 -14.92 -2.89 -1.26
C ALA A 266 -14.11 -2.13 -0.20
N ARG A 267 -14.71 -1.90 0.97
CA ARG A 267 -14.06 -1.20 2.08
C ARG A 267 -12.87 -1.96 2.62
N LEU A 268 -12.99 -3.27 2.83
CA LEU A 268 -11.90 -4.11 3.34
C LEU A 268 -10.69 -4.06 2.40
N ALA A 269 -10.92 -4.30 1.11
CA ALA A 269 -9.89 -4.31 0.09
C ALA A 269 -9.20 -2.95 -0.03
N LEU A 270 -9.98 -1.86 0.02
CA LEU A 270 -9.46 -0.49 0.01
C LEU A 270 -8.64 -0.18 1.27
N HIS A 271 -9.08 -0.61 2.46
CA HIS A 271 -8.32 -0.43 3.70
C HIS A 271 -7.01 -1.22 3.69
N ALA A 272 -7.03 -2.48 3.23
CA ALA A 272 -5.84 -3.30 3.08
C ALA A 272 -4.84 -2.65 2.09
N LEU A 273 -5.34 -2.16 0.95
CA LEU A 273 -4.55 -1.42 -0.03
C LEU A 273 -3.91 -0.18 0.58
N LYS A 274 -4.69 0.65 1.29
CA LYS A 274 -4.17 1.85 1.96
C LYS A 274 -3.03 1.53 2.92
N LEU A 275 -3.20 0.51 3.75
CA LEU A 275 -2.17 0.08 4.70
C LEU A 275 -0.88 -0.34 3.98
N GLN A 276 -0.98 -1.10 2.89
CA GLN A 276 0.20 -1.46 2.11
C GLN A 276 0.83 -0.27 1.41
N LEU A 277 0.04 0.62 0.80
CA LEU A 277 0.57 1.81 0.16
C LEU A 277 1.26 2.73 1.17
N LEU A 278 0.70 2.90 2.37
CA LEU A 278 1.34 3.65 3.46
C LEU A 278 2.66 2.99 3.86
N ARG A 279 2.70 1.67 4.05
CA ARG A 279 3.92 0.92 4.33
C ARG A 279 4.98 1.10 3.24
N LEU A 280 4.58 1.07 1.97
CA LEU A 280 5.49 1.29 0.83
C LEU A 280 6.01 2.73 0.81
N CYS A 281 5.16 3.73 1.06
CA CYS A 281 5.55 5.13 1.17
C CYS A 281 6.51 5.37 2.36
N GLU A 282 6.21 4.83 3.54
CA GLU A 282 7.06 4.93 4.72
C GLU A 282 8.41 4.23 4.51
N ARG A 283 8.40 3.06 3.87
CA ARG A 283 9.64 2.35 3.49
C ARG A 283 10.48 3.20 2.55
N SER A 284 9.87 3.79 1.52
CA SER A 284 10.57 4.66 0.57
C SER A 284 11.13 5.92 1.26
N ALA A 285 10.33 6.59 2.10
CA ALA A 285 10.78 7.76 2.87
C ALA A 285 11.92 7.43 3.84
N THR A 286 11.86 6.25 4.47
CA THR A 286 12.92 5.76 5.36
C THR A 286 14.20 5.47 4.58
N ILE A 287 14.08 4.86 3.40
CA ILE A 287 15.22 4.61 2.51
C ILE A 287 15.86 5.94 2.08
N GLU A 288 15.07 6.93 1.68
CA GLU A 288 15.60 8.25 1.29
C GLU A 288 16.24 8.99 2.47
N THR A 289 15.63 8.93 3.66
CA THR A 289 16.21 9.53 4.87
C THR A 289 17.53 8.85 5.25
N LEU A 290 17.55 7.51 5.19
CA LEU A 290 18.75 6.71 5.42
C LEU A 290 19.84 7.03 4.39
N ARG A 291 19.45 7.15 3.12
CA ARG A 291 20.35 7.55 2.03
C ARG A 291 20.97 8.92 2.33
N GLY A 292 20.18 9.92 2.72
CA GLY A 292 20.68 11.24 3.11
C GLY A 292 21.65 11.22 4.29
N ASP A 293 21.34 10.50 5.38
CA ASP A 293 22.23 10.35 6.55
C ASP A 293 23.56 9.66 6.17
N LEU A 294 23.50 8.61 5.34
CA LEU A 294 24.70 7.92 4.88
C LEU A 294 25.54 8.81 3.95
N GLN A 295 24.90 9.54 3.03
CA GLN A 295 25.59 10.50 2.15
C GLN A 295 26.32 11.57 2.97
N GLU A 296 25.66 12.18 3.95
CA GLU A 296 26.28 13.18 4.83
C GLU A 296 27.52 12.62 5.55
N LYS A 297 27.43 11.39 6.06
CA LYS A 297 28.57 10.72 6.71
C LYS A 297 29.72 10.43 5.76
N LEU A 298 29.42 10.01 4.53
CA LEU A 298 30.42 9.75 3.50
C LEU A 298 31.14 11.02 3.07
N LEU A 299 30.41 12.11 2.85
CA LEU A 299 30.96 13.38 2.38
C LEU A 299 31.74 14.13 3.48
N THR A 300 31.35 13.97 4.75
CA THR A 300 32.07 14.58 5.89
C THR A 300 33.21 13.71 6.43
N GLY A 301 33.22 12.40 6.13
CA GLY A 301 34.16 11.45 6.73
C GLY A 301 33.87 11.13 8.20
N ASN A 302 32.73 11.58 8.74
CA ASN A 302 32.37 11.43 10.16
C ASN A 302 31.81 10.03 10.47
N PHE A 303 32.65 9.00 10.35
CA PHE A 303 32.31 7.64 10.76
C PHE A 303 33.55 6.87 11.20
N THR A 304 33.44 6.10 12.28
CA THR A 304 34.54 5.30 12.83
C THR A 304 34.53 3.85 12.34
N ASN A 305 33.37 3.35 11.89
CA ASN A 305 33.18 1.95 11.52
C ASN A 305 32.75 1.79 10.05
N THR A 306 33.73 1.58 9.18
CA THR A 306 33.55 1.34 7.73
C THR A 306 32.61 0.17 7.44
N ALA A 307 32.75 -0.95 8.16
CA ALA A 307 31.92 -2.13 7.96
C ALA A 307 30.44 -1.88 8.29
N HIS A 308 30.16 -1.02 9.27
CA HIS A 308 28.80 -0.61 9.61
C HIS A 308 28.16 0.23 8.49
N ILE A 309 28.90 1.18 7.92
CA ILE A 309 28.41 1.99 6.79
C ILE A 309 28.16 1.12 5.56
N GLN A 310 29.08 0.22 5.22
CA GLN A 310 28.91 -0.71 4.09
C GLN A 310 27.67 -1.60 4.22
N ARG A 311 27.36 -2.12 5.42
CA ARG A 311 26.12 -2.87 5.66
C ARG A 311 24.87 -2.01 5.45
N ARG A 312 24.89 -0.75 5.89
CA ARG A 312 23.75 0.17 5.71
C ARG A 312 23.57 0.60 4.26
N LEU A 313 24.65 0.76 3.50
CA LEU A 313 24.61 0.98 2.05
C LEU A 313 24.01 -0.22 1.31
N ALA A 314 24.38 -1.45 1.71
CA ALA A 314 23.78 -2.66 1.16
C ALA A 314 22.26 -2.77 1.42
N LEU A 315 21.78 -2.27 2.57
CA LEU A 315 20.34 -2.25 2.89
C LEU A 315 19.51 -1.35 1.95
N ILE A 316 20.11 -0.32 1.35
CA ILE A 316 19.46 0.56 0.38
C ILE A 316 19.77 0.18 -1.08
N GLY A 317 20.36 -1.00 -1.30
CA GLY A 317 20.64 -1.55 -2.62
C GLY A 317 21.86 -0.94 -3.32
N CYS A 318 22.70 -0.19 -2.62
CA CYS A 318 23.96 0.30 -3.18
C CYS A 318 25.05 -0.76 -3.06
N SER A 319 25.78 -1.02 -4.15
CA SER A 319 27.01 -1.81 -4.11
C SER A 319 28.03 -1.21 -3.14
N PRO A 320 29.03 -1.99 -2.67
CA PRO A 320 30.01 -1.50 -1.71
C PRO A 320 30.80 -0.31 -2.29
N ILE A 321 30.41 0.90 -1.90
CA ILE A 321 31.20 2.11 -2.14
C ILE A 321 32.45 1.96 -1.28
N GLY A 322 33.64 2.20 -1.83
CA GLY A 322 34.90 1.98 -1.13
C GLY A 322 36.09 2.02 -2.08
N SER A 323 36.49 0.85 -2.57
CA SER A 323 37.53 0.75 -3.60
C SER A 323 36.97 1.12 -4.96
N ASP A 324 37.66 2.00 -5.69
CA ASP A 324 37.30 2.47 -7.03
C ASP A 324 36.13 3.46 -7.12
N ALA A 325 35.75 4.08 -6.00
CA ALA A 325 34.74 5.11 -6.03
C ALA A 325 35.34 6.48 -6.43
N ARG A 326 34.50 7.35 -7.00
CA ARG A 326 34.84 8.76 -7.30
C ARG A 326 33.67 9.66 -6.96
N VAL A 327 33.96 10.86 -6.51
CA VAL A 327 32.96 11.91 -6.30
C VAL A 327 33.01 12.91 -7.45
N ILE A 328 31.84 13.34 -7.89
CA ILE A 328 31.64 14.34 -8.93
C ILE A 328 30.76 15.43 -8.35
N VAL A 329 31.15 16.69 -8.57
CA VAL A 329 30.37 17.86 -8.15
C VAL A 329 29.99 18.65 -9.38
N ILE A 330 28.69 18.77 -9.63
CA ILE A 330 28.13 19.48 -10.79
C ILE A 330 27.48 20.76 -10.30
N ARG A 331 27.82 21.89 -10.92
CA ARG A 331 27.23 23.20 -10.63
C ARG A 331 26.83 23.90 -11.92
N ALA A 332 25.76 24.68 -11.85
CA ALA A 332 25.42 25.61 -12.90
C ALA A 332 26.15 26.94 -12.68
N ARG A 333 26.53 27.62 -13.76
CA ARG A 333 27.13 28.97 -13.68
C ARG A 333 26.14 30.03 -13.23
N ASP A 334 24.87 29.85 -13.54
CA ASP A 334 23.77 30.72 -13.11
C ASP A 334 22.93 30.01 -12.04
N GLN A 335 22.65 30.70 -10.92
CA GLN A 335 21.83 30.16 -9.83
C GLN A 335 20.38 29.85 -10.26
N ALA A 336 19.89 30.47 -11.34
CA ALA A 336 18.56 30.16 -11.90
C ALA A 336 18.51 28.79 -12.60
N ASP A 337 19.67 28.20 -12.92
CA ASP A 337 19.77 26.94 -13.63
C ASP A 337 19.90 25.75 -12.64
N GLN A 338 18.87 24.91 -12.59
CA GLN A 338 18.88 23.66 -11.82
C GLN A 338 18.99 22.44 -12.73
N ILE A 339 19.56 21.35 -12.22
CA ILE A 339 19.58 20.08 -12.94
C ILE A 339 18.15 19.52 -13.07
N SER A 340 17.78 19.00 -14.24
CA SER A 340 16.44 18.45 -14.46
C SER A 340 16.27 17.03 -13.89
N GLU A 341 15.04 16.64 -13.50
CA GLU A 341 14.70 15.24 -13.15
C GLU A 341 15.13 14.24 -14.24
N ARG A 342 15.13 14.67 -15.51
CA ARG A 342 15.53 13.82 -16.62
C ARG A 342 17.03 13.60 -16.68
N PHE A 343 17.84 14.58 -16.26
CA PHE A 343 19.28 14.38 -16.08
C PHE A 343 19.56 13.38 -14.97
N HIS A 344 18.78 13.39 -13.87
CA HIS A 344 18.87 12.33 -12.86
C HIS A 344 18.59 10.96 -13.44
N SER A 345 17.50 10.82 -14.23
CA SER A 345 17.21 9.56 -14.91
C SER A 345 18.35 9.12 -15.86
N ASP A 346 18.97 10.06 -16.57
CA ASP A 346 20.09 9.75 -17.48
C ASP A 346 21.35 9.34 -16.67
N LEU A 347 21.60 9.95 -15.51
CA LEU A 347 22.64 9.51 -14.56
C LEU A 347 22.37 8.09 -14.05
N CYS A 348 21.13 7.78 -13.64
CA CYS A 348 20.73 6.42 -13.20
C CYS A 348 21.02 5.37 -14.27
N THR A 349 20.78 5.72 -15.53
CA THR A 349 20.91 4.79 -16.66
C THR A 349 22.38 4.59 -17.03
N THR A 350 23.19 5.64 -16.89
CA THR A 350 24.62 5.61 -17.24
C THR A 350 25.46 4.96 -16.14
N PHE A 351 25.11 5.18 -14.88
CA PHE A 351 25.83 4.68 -13.71
C PHE A 351 24.88 3.86 -12.84
N PRO A 352 25.01 2.53 -12.78
CA PRO A 352 24.14 1.69 -11.96
C PRO A 352 24.45 1.78 -10.46
N ASP A 353 25.71 2.03 -10.09
CA ASP A 353 26.18 2.12 -8.70
C ASP A 353 26.50 3.56 -8.31
N TYR A 354 25.49 4.31 -7.87
CA TYR A 354 25.67 5.72 -7.55
C TYR A 354 24.84 6.21 -6.35
N LEU A 355 25.27 7.33 -5.77
CA LEU A 355 24.51 8.12 -4.81
C LEU A 355 24.48 9.58 -5.31
N VAL A 356 23.29 10.14 -5.49
CA VAL A 356 23.13 11.57 -5.80
C VAL A 356 22.62 12.31 -4.57
N ASP A 357 23.23 13.45 -4.28
CA ASP A 357 22.79 14.42 -3.28
C ASP A 357 22.66 15.81 -3.92
N HIS A 358 21.69 16.60 -3.47
CA HIS A 358 21.48 17.98 -3.91
C HIS A 358 21.74 18.92 -2.75
N ARG A 359 22.77 19.75 -2.89
CA ARG A 359 23.19 20.72 -1.88
C ARG A 359 23.23 22.11 -2.47
N ASP A 360 22.31 22.98 -2.02
CA ASP A 360 22.16 24.39 -2.38
C ASP A 360 22.25 24.66 -3.91
N GLU A 361 23.46 24.81 -4.44
CA GLU A 361 23.77 25.14 -5.84
C GLU A 361 24.55 24.04 -6.58
N SER A 362 24.66 22.85 -5.98
CA SER A 362 25.49 21.76 -6.49
C SER A 362 24.80 20.41 -6.38
N THR A 363 24.98 19.58 -7.40
CA THR A 363 24.61 18.17 -7.40
C THR A 363 25.87 17.35 -7.20
N VAL A 364 25.91 16.57 -6.11
CA VAL A 364 27.02 15.70 -5.77
C VAL A 364 26.66 14.28 -6.19
N VAL A 365 27.54 13.63 -6.93
CA VAL A 365 27.37 12.25 -7.39
C VAL A 365 28.55 11.42 -6.91
N ILE A 366 28.29 10.40 -6.11
CA ILE A 366 29.29 9.40 -5.73
C ILE A 366 29.06 8.20 -6.63
N ILE A 367 30.08 7.78 -7.38
CA ILE A 367 30.02 6.63 -8.28
C ILE A 367 30.92 5.54 -7.71
N GLY A 368 30.37 4.34 -7.51
CA GLY A 368 31.08 3.22 -6.88
C GLY A 368 32.05 2.47 -7.79
N ASN A 369 31.87 2.56 -9.11
CA ASN A 369 32.71 1.87 -10.10
C ASN A 369 32.73 2.67 -11.41
N GLY A 370 33.51 3.76 -11.42
CA GLY A 370 33.48 4.77 -12.47
C GLY A 370 34.36 4.50 -13.70
N GLY A 371 35.10 3.39 -13.72
CA GLY A 371 36.11 3.16 -14.75
C GLY A 371 37.26 4.17 -14.69
N SER A 372 37.95 4.37 -15.82
CA SER A 372 39.04 5.34 -15.90
C SER A 372 38.52 6.79 -15.82
N GLU A 373 39.39 7.71 -15.41
CA GLU A 373 39.02 9.13 -15.30
C GLU A 373 38.62 9.75 -16.65
N GLU A 374 39.26 9.30 -17.73
CA GLU A 374 39.00 9.78 -19.10
C GLU A 374 37.62 9.33 -19.58
N GLU A 375 37.27 8.05 -19.37
CA GLU A 375 35.93 7.52 -19.70
C GLU A 375 34.84 8.25 -18.92
N LEU A 376 35.03 8.43 -17.62
CA LEU A 376 34.08 9.11 -16.76
C LEU A 376 33.94 10.59 -17.14
N SER A 377 35.03 11.25 -17.52
CA SER A 377 34.99 12.63 -18.02
C SER A 377 34.18 12.74 -19.31
N LEU A 378 34.37 11.82 -20.26
CA LEU A 378 33.62 11.78 -21.51
C LEU A 378 32.12 11.52 -21.28
N GLN A 379 31.78 10.57 -20.40
CA GLN A 379 30.38 10.25 -20.08
C GLN A 379 29.65 11.42 -19.42
N ILE A 380 30.30 12.11 -18.48
CA ILE A 380 29.73 13.28 -17.82
C ILE A 380 29.61 14.45 -18.80
N ALA A 381 30.62 14.67 -19.64
CA ALA A 381 30.57 15.69 -20.68
C ALA A 381 29.40 15.46 -21.64
N ASP A 382 29.12 14.22 -22.04
CA ASP A 382 27.97 13.87 -22.88
C ASP A 382 26.63 14.15 -22.16
N LEU A 383 26.51 13.74 -20.89
CA LEU A 383 25.32 13.99 -20.07
C LEU A 383 25.01 15.49 -19.93
N LEU A 384 26.04 16.30 -19.64
CA LEU A 384 25.90 17.76 -19.55
C LEU A 384 25.46 18.35 -20.90
N GLY A 385 26.05 17.88 -22.01
CA GLY A 385 25.68 18.31 -23.35
C GLY A 385 24.21 18.01 -23.70
N ARG A 386 23.72 16.83 -23.31
CA ARG A 386 22.31 16.43 -23.48
C ARG A 386 21.35 17.32 -22.70
N GLU A 387 21.70 17.69 -21.47
CA GLU A 387 20.88 18.59 -20.64
C GLU A 387 20.82 20.00 -21.22
N GLU A 388 21.95 20.56 -21.65
CA GLU A 388 22.00 21.87 -22.30
C GLU A 388 21.19 21.89 -23.60
N HIS A 389 21.27 20.84 -24.42
CA HIS A 389 20.53 20.75 -25.67
C HIS A 389 19.01 20.69 -25.44
N ARG A 390 18.56 19.99 -24.38
CA ARG A 390 17.14 19.97 -24.00
C ARG A 390 16.65 21.34 -23.54
N ARG A 391 17.45 22.07 -22.78
CA ARG A 391 17.09 23.44 -22.33
C ARG A 391 16.99 24.41 -23.50
N LYS A 392 17.93 24.34 -24.46
CA LYS A 392 17.85 25.13 -25.72
C LYS A 392 16.55 24.87 -26.49
N ARG A 393 16.10 23.60 -26.56
CA ARG A 393 14.83 23.23 -27.22
C ARG A 393 13.57 23.70 -26.48
N LYS A 394 13.61 23.89 -25.16
CA LYS A 394 12.46 24.33 -24.36
C LYS A 394 12.23 25.86 -24.35
N GLY A 395 13.08 26.64 -25.03
CA GLY A 395 12.88 28.09 -25.19
C GLY A 395 13.19 28.93 -23.95
N THR A 396 13.75 28.35 -22.87
CA THR A 396 14.15 29.06 -21.64
C THR A 396 15.57 29.63 -21.68
N ALA A 397 16.18 29.73 -22.87
CA ALA A 397 17.58 30.11 -23.03
C ALA A 397 17.73 31.43 -23.78
N GLU A 398 17.64 32.56 -23.07
CA GLU A 398 18.36 33.77 -23.46
C GLU A 398 19.74 33.73 -22.77
N GLY A 399 20.82 33.72 -23.57
CA GLY A 399 22.19 33.91 -23.08
C GLY A 399 23.03 32.64 -22.86
N SER A 400 23.70 32.18 -23.92
CA SER A 400 25.16 31.89 -23.89
C SER A 400 25.68 31.66 -25.31
N THR A 401 26.02 32.76 -25.99
CA THR A 401 26.79 32.78 -27.25
C THR A 401 28.30 32.85 -26.98
N GLY A 402 28.77 32.17 -25.95
CA GLY A 402 30.19 32.10 -25.58
C GLY A 402 30.65 30.66 -25.44
N ASP A 403 31.93 30.44 -25.74
CA ASP A 403 32.70 29.18 -25.77
C ASP A 403 32.71 28.36 -24.45
N SER A 404 31.90 28.73 -23.46
CA SER A 404 31.89 28.17 -22.11
C SER A 404 30.58 27.44 -21.82
N ARG A 405 30.68 26.17 -21.39
CA ARG A 405 29.52 25.36 -20.97
C ARG A 405 28.82 25.97 -19.76
N ARG A 406 27.50 25.81 -19.72
CA ARG A 406 26.57 26.37 -18.72
C ARG A 406 26.65 25.63 -17.39
N PHE A 407 26.89 24.32 -17.47
CA PHE A 407 27.16 23.47 -16.33
C PHE A 407 28.63 23.06 -16.30
N VAL A 408 29.20 23.00 -15.10
CA VAL A 408 30.58 22.56 -14.86
C VAL A 408 30.57 21.40 -13.88
N ALA A 409 31.27 20.31 -14.21
CA ALA A 409 31.48 19.17 -13.33
C ALA A 409 32.95 19.09 -12.89
N GLY A 410 33.18 18.94 -11.60
CA GLY A 410 34.49 18.62 -11.04
C GLY A 410 34.58 17.15 -10.65
N ILE A 411 35.67 16.46 -11.02
CA ILE A 411 35.92 15.05 -10.70
C ILE A 411 37.04 14.96 -9.66
N GLY A 412 36.76 14.24 -8.57
CA GLY A 412 37.73 13.92 -7.52
C GLY A 412 38.57 12.68 -7.81
N ARG A 413 39.56 12.41 -6.95
CA ARG A 413 40.40 11.20 -7.06
C ARG A 413 39.58 9.91 -6.95
N ARG A 414 40.18 8.84 -7.49
CA ARG A 414 39.80 7.45 -7.21
C ARG A 414 40.09 7.13 -5.74
N THR A 415 39.13 6.53 -5.05
CA THR A 415 39.30 6.09 -3.65
C THR A 415 39.75 4.63 -3.60
N GLU A 416 40.63 4.31 -2.67
CA GLU A 416 40.98 2.93 -2.28
C GLU A 416 40.18 2.48 -1.07
N GLN A 417 39.82 3.43 -0.20
CA GLN A 417 39.09 3.19 1.03
C GLN A 417 37.88 4.12 1.20
N LEU A 418 36.89 3.68 1.96
CA LEU A 418 35.64 4.43 2.15
C LEU A 418 35.85 5.82 2.78
N HIS A 419 36.84 5.98 3.67
CA HIS A 419 37.10 7.26 4.34
C HIS A 419 37.68 8.32 3.39
N GLU A 420 38.18 7.93 2.22
CA GLU A 420 38.71 8.84 1.22
C GLU A 420 37.63 9.47 0.34
N VAL A 421 36.37 9.04 0.48
CA VAL A 421 35.22 9.62 -0.24
C VAL A 421 35.07 11.11 0.10
N SER A 422 35.32 11.53 1.35
CA SER A 422 35.32 12.93 1.75
C SER A 422 36.44 13.74 1.07
N ILE A 423 37.64 13.15 0.94
CA ILE A 423 38.77 13.76 0.25
C ILE A 423 38.47 13.90 -1.25
N SER A 424 37.92 12.86 -1.87
CA SER A 424 37.48 12.90 -3.27
C SER A 424 36.38 13.96 -3.48
N TYR A 425 35.47 14.14 -2.51
CA TYR A 425 34.47 15.20 -2.55
C TYR A 425 35.08 16.60 -2.49
N ASP A 426 36.00 16.86 -1.56
CA ASP A 426 36.68 18.15 -1.45
C ASP A 426 37.44 18.51 -2.73
N GLU A 427 38.10 17.52 -3.36
CA GLU A 427 38.77 17.66 -4.65
C GLU A 427 37.83 17.86 -5.84
N ALA A 428 36.69 17.17 -5.86
CA ALA A 428 35.68 17.37 -6.89
C ALA A 428 35.09 18.78 -6.80
N ARG A 429 34.80 19.26 -5.58
CA ARG A 429 34.29 20.62 -5.33
C ARG A 429 35.33 21.68 -5.73
N ALA A 430 36.59 21.45 -5.39
CA ALA A 430 37.73 22.24 -5.81
C ALA A 430 37.78 22.40 -7.34
N ALA A 431 37.77 21.27 -8.05
CA ALA A 431 37.85 21.23 -9.50
C ALA A 431 36.67 21.92 -10.17
N CYS A 432 35.46 21.69 -9.66
CA CYS A 432 34.27 22.36 -10.13
C CYS A 432 34.39 23.89 -9.97
N THR A 433 34.83 24.35 -8.79
CA THR A 433 34.97 25.79 -8.49
C THR A 433 36.01 26.48 -9.38
N VAL A 434 37.14 25.81 -9.64
CA VAL A 434 38.17 26.35 -10.56
C VAL A 434 37.66 26.35 -12.00
N GLY A 435 37.00 25.29 -12.47
CA GLY A 435 36.39 25.25 -13.81
C GLY A 435 35.27 26.27 -14.00
N MET A 436 34.53 26.61 -12.93
CA MET A 436 33.57 27.71 -12.94
C MET A 436 34.28 29.07 -13.05
N SER A 437 35.43 29.26 -12.42
CA SER A 437 36.15 30.54 -12.47
C SER A 437 36.96 30.71 -13.76
N ASN A 438 37.47 29.61 -14.32
CA ASN A 438 38.30 29.60 -15.52
C ASN A 438 37.83 28.51 -16.50
N PRO A 439 37.11 28.85 -17.59
CA PRO A 439 36.65 27.87 -18.57
C PRO A 439 37.79 27.07 -19.24
N GLN A 440 39.01 27.64 -19.33
CA GLN A 440 40.17 26.98 -19.95
C GLN A 440 40.70 25.80 -19.14
N THR A 441 40.34 25.69 -17.86
CA THR A 441 40.76 24.57 -16.99
C THR A 441 39.76 23.41 -17.00
N SER A 442 38.72 23.49 -17.84
CA SER A 442 37.75 22.42 -18.06
C SER A 442 37.73 22.02 -19.53
N ILE A 443 37.68 20.72 -19.81
CA ILE A 443 37.46 20.19 -21.15
C ILE A 443 35.98 19.83 -21.22
N ASP A 444 35.23 20.45 -22.13
CA ASP A 444 33.81 20.17 -22.28
C ASP A 444 33.01 20.33 -20.96
N GLY A 445 33.36 21.35 -20.18
CA GLY A 445 32.73 21.63 -18.89
C GLY A 445 33.08 20.63 -17.78
N VAL A 446 34.03 19.72 -18.00
CA VAL A 446 34.52 18.78 -16.98
C VAL A 446 35.94 19.16 -16.56
N ALA A 447 36.17 19.33 -15.26
CA ALA A 447 37.45 19.63 -14.66
C ALA A 447 37.89 18.49 -13.73
N SER A 448 39.14 18.06 -13.85
CA SER A 448 39.73 17.05 -12.96
C SER A 448 40.59 17.70 -11.89
N ALA A 449 40.47 17.26 -10.64
CA ALA A 449 41.35 17.70 -9.56
C ALA A 449 42.85 17.46 -9.86
N ARG A 450 43.18 16.38 -10.58
CA ARG A 450 44.55 16.03 -10.96
C ARG A 450 45.13 16.98 -12.02
N ALA A 451 44.28 17.51 -12.91
CA ALA A 451 44.68 18.42 -13.97
C ALA A 451 44.95 19.86 -13.48
N LEU A 452 44.55 20.19 -12.25
CA LEU A 452 44.68 21.55 -11.69
C LEU A 452 46.09 21.89 -11.18
N GLY A 453 46.96 20.89 -10.96
CA GLY A 453 48.32 21.13 -10.47
C GLY A 453 48.38 22.08 -9.26
N LEU A 454 49.18 23.15 -9.36
CA LEU A 454 49.28 24.19 -8.31
C LEU A 454 47.98 24.96 -8.05
N GLN A 455 47.04 25.01 -9.00
CA GLN A 455 45.71 25.62 -8.80
C GLN A 455 44.84 24.79 -7.85
N GLY A 456 45.16 23.50 -7.63
CA GLY A 456 44.55 22.67 -6.60
C GLY A 456 44.86 23.13 -5.17
N LEU A 457 46.01 23.80 -4.95
CA LEU A 457 46.32 24.45 -3.66
C LEU A 457 45.30 25.53 -3.31
N ALA A 458 44.67 26.13 -4.33
CA ALA A 458 43.58 27.09 -4.16
C ALA A 458 42.28 26.46 -3.60
N SER A 459 42.29 25.17 -3.27
CA SER A 459 41.16 24.48 -2.67
C SER A 459 41.46 23.81 -1.35
N ILE A 460 42.73 23.79 -0.93
CA ILE A 460 43.12 23.33 0.41
C ILE A 460 42.64 24.40 1.44
N PRO A 461 41.99 23.98 2.55
CA PRO A 461 41.59 24.89 3.62
C PRO A 461 42.77 25.70 4.17
N ASN A 462 42.54 26.98 4.49
CA ASN A 462 43.59 27.88 4.99
C ASN A 462 44.33 27.31 6.21
N ALA A 463 43.61 26.66 7.14
CA ALA A 463 44.22 26.07 8.33
C ALA A 463 45.26 24.98 8.01
N GLN A 464 44.99 24.17 6.98
CA GLN A 464 45.88 23.08 6.57
C GLN A 464 47.08 23.62 5.79
N LEU A 465 46.86 24.60 4.89
CA LEU A 465 47.97 25.31 4.24
C LEU A 465 48.88 25.99 5.27
N GLN A 466 48.30 26.64 6.28
CA GLN A 466 49.04 27.32 7.33
C GLN A 466 49.86 26.33 8.16
N ALA A 467 49.29 25.19 8.55
CA ALA A 467 50.02 24.13 9.25
C ALA A 467 51.22 23.62 8.43
N MET A 468 51.06 23.37 7.13
CA MET A 468 52.15 22.88 6.26
C MET A 468 53.27 23.92 6.07
N VAL A 469 52.91 25.21 5.98
CA VAL A 469 53.88 26.31 5.94
C VAL A 469 54.60 26.45 7.28
N THR A 470 53.88 26.36 8.40
CA THR A 470 54.44 26.43 9.75
C THR A 470 55.36 25.24 10.04
N ASP A 471 55.03 24.03 9.59
CA ASP A 471 55.89 22.85 9.74
C ASP A 471 57.23 23.02 9.04
N THR A 472 57.26 23.70 7.87
CA THR A 472 58.48 23.86 7.08
C THR A 472 59.27 25.12 7.46
N PHE A 473 58.60 26.25 7.68
CA PHE A 473 59.24 27.56 7.89
C PHE A 473 59.02 28.15 9.28
N GLY A 474 58.33 27.46 10.18
CA GLY A 474 58.08 27.90 11.55
C GLY A 474 59.32 28.42 12.30
N PRO A 475 60.48 27.73 12.25
CA PRO A 475 61.69 28.20 12.91
C PRO A 475 62.20 29.55 12.39
N ILE A 476 62.16 29.79 11.07
CA ILE A 476 62.62 31.05 10.48
C ILE A 476 61.59 32.18 10.63
N ILE A 477 60.28 31.86 10.57
CA ILE A 477 59.21 32.83 10.81
C ILE A 477 59.30 33.35 12.25
N ALA A 478 59.43 32.44 13.23
CA ALA A 478 59.61 32.80 14.63
C ALA A 478 60.92 33.56 14.89
N HIS A 479 61.98 33.28 14.11
CA HIS A 479 63.24 34.01 14.21
C HIS A 479 63.11 35.44 13.68
N ASP A 480 62.46 35.62 12.53
CA ASP A 480 62.17 36.92 11.91
C ASP A 480 61.34 37.80 12.85
N GLU A 481 60.29 37.24 13.49
CA GLU A 481 59.47 37.95 14.47
C GLU A 481 60.24 38.40 15.71
N ARG A 482 61.18 37.59 16.22
CA ARG A 482 61.94 37.90 17.45
C ARG A 482 63.11 38.85 17.24
N HIS A 483 63.79 38.74 16.10
CA HIS A 483 65.07 39.43 15.86
C HIS A 483 65.02 40.47 14.75
N GLY A 484 63.85 40.66 14.11
CA GLY A 484 63.69 41.58 12.99
C GLY A 484 64.50 41.18 11.76
N THR A 485 64.79 39.88 11.60
CA THR A 485 65.44 39.36 10.40
C THR A 485 64.45 39.26 9.23
N HIS A 486 64.99 39.05 8.02
CA HIS A 486 64.18 38.91 6.79
C HIS A 486 64.52 37.58 6.10
N TYR A 487 64.58 36.50 6.88
CA TYR A 487 64.93 35.17 6.39
C TYR A 487 63.86 34.61 5.47
N MET A 488 62.57 34.77 5.78
CA MET A 488 61.49 34.32 4.89
C MET A 488 61.56 35.02 3.51
N THR A 489 61.80 36.34 3.50
CA THR A 489 62.01 37.10 2.25
C THR A 489 63.24 36.61 1.51
N THR A 490 64.34 36.35 2.24
CA THR A 490 65.59 35.88 1.65
C THR A 490 65.44 34.48 1.03
N THR A 491 64.75 33.55 1.70
CA THR A 491 64.42 32.22 1.18
C THR A 491 63.58 32.31 -0.09
N SER A 492 62.57 33.17 -0.09
CA SER A 492 61.65 33.33 -1.23
C SER A 492 62.38 33.84 -2.47
N SER A 493 63.15 34.94 -2.34
CA SER A 493 63.94 35.48 -3.47
C SER A 493 65.06 34.53 -3.90
N TYR A 494 65.70 33.80 -2.96
CA TYR A 494 66.74 32.85 -3.30
C TYR A 494 66.23 31.68 -4.14
N LEU A 495 65.06 31.13 -3.80
CA LEU A 495 64.43 30.07 -4.58
C LEU A 495 63.85 30.58 -5.90
N ALA A 496 63.37 31.83 -5.95
CA ALA A 496 62.87 32.45 -7.18
C ALA A 496 63.98 32.68 -8.22
N ASN A 497 65.21 32.97 -7.79
CA ASN A 497 66.39 33.16 -8.65
C ASN A 497 67.17 31.86 -8.89
N ASP A 498 66.53 30.69 -8.89
CA ASP A 498 67.16 29.39 -9.12
C ASP A 498 68.37 29.09 -8.22
N ARG A 499 68.42 29.67 -7.02
CA ARG A 499 69.52 29.59 -6.04
C ARG A 499 70.79 30.36 -6.48
N HIS A 500 70.66 31.35 -7.37
CA HIS A 500 71.75 32.27 -7.71
C HIS A 500 71.90 33.34 -6.63
N LEU A 501 72.96 33.23 -5.84
CA LEU A 501 73.28 34.18 -4.77
C LEU A 501 73.50 35.62 -5.29
N GLY A 502 74.03 35.78 -6.51
CA GLY A 502 74.26 37.09 -7.13
C GLY A 502 72.97 37.81 -7.46
N ASP A 503 72.06 37.13 -8.16
CA ASP A 503 70.76 37.70 -8.56
C ASP A 503 69.87 37.96 -7.35
N THR A 504 69.91 37.05 -6.36
CA THR A 504 69.22 37.24 -5.07
C THR A 504 69.73 38.47 -4.31
N ALA A 505 71.04 38.73 -4.34
CA ALA A 505 71.64 39.89 -3.69
C ALA A 505 71.24 41.20 -4.38
N ALA A 506 71.17 41.20 -5.71
CA ALA A 506 70.68 42.32 -6.50
C ALA A 506 69.20 42.62 -6.20
N GLU A 507 68.33 41.61 -6.17
CA GLU A 507 66.90 41.76 -5.87
C GLU A 507 66.66 42.29 -4.45
N LEU A 508 67.37 41.74 -3.46
CA LEU A 508 67.23 42.14 -2.05
C LEU A 508 68.01 43.41 -1.70
N HIS A 509 68.71 44.03 -2.65
CA HIS A 509 69.54 45.23 -2.45
C HIS A 509 70.56 45.09 -1.30
N VAL A 510 71.17 43.92 -1.18
CA VAL A 510 72.20 43.61 -0.16
C VAL A 510 73.47 43.10 -0.81
N HIS A 511 74.58 43.10 -0.07
CA HIS A 511 75.82 42.52 -0.57
C HIS A 511 75.72 40.98 -0.67
N TYR A 512 76.35 40.40 -1.69
CA TYR A 512 76.42 38.94 -1.91
C TYR A 512 76.75 38.14 -0.64
N ASN A 513 77.76 38.58 0.12
CA ASN A 513 78.18 37.92 1.37
C ASN A 513 77.04 37.88 2.42
N THR A 514 76.17 38.88 2.44
CA THR A 514 75.03 38.91 3.35
C THR A 514 74.01 37.84 2.97
N VAL A 515 73.68 37.69 1.68
CA VAL A 515 72.78 36.61 1.22
C VAL A 515 73.38 35.24 1.54
N ARG A 516 74.67 35.03 1.24
CA ARG A 516 75.38 33.78 1.56
C ARG A 516 75.27 33.43 3.05
N ASN A 517 75.54 34.39 3.93
CA ASN A 517 75.47 34.18 5.38
C ASN A 517 74.03 33.91 5.85
N ARG A 518 73.03 34.60 5.28
CA ARG A 518 71.62 34.37 5.58
C ARG A 518 71.18 32.97 5.15
N ILE A 519 71.55 32.52 3.95
CA ILE A 519 71.21 31.18 3.46
C ILE A 519 71.83 30.09 4.33
N ALA A 520 73.11 30.21 4.69
CA ALA A 520 73.74 29.26 5.61
C ALA A 520 72.99 29.20 6.96
N ARG A 521 72.59 30.37 7.49
CA ARG A 521 71.84 30.42 8.74
C ARG A 521 70.41 29.87 8.62
N ILE A 522 69.76 30.05 7.47
CA ILE A 522 68.43 29.50 7.17
C ILE A 522 68.50 27.97 7.11
N GLU A 523 69.50 27.43 6.42
CA GLU A 523 69.73 25.97 6.36
C GLU A 523 69.95 25.37 7.75
N GLU A 524 70.72 26.03 8.61
CA GLU A 524 70.90 25.63 10.02
C GLU A 524 69.60 25.68 10.84
N LEU A 525 68.82 26.76 10.71
CA LEU A 525 67.58 26.95 11.49
C LEU A 525 66.46 25.99 11.08
N LEU A 526 66.45 25.58 9.81
CA LEU A 526 65.43 24.70 9.24
C LEU A 526 65.85 23.23 9.21
N ASP A 527 67.10 22.92 9.61
CA ASP A 527 67.70 21.60 9.51
C ASP A 527 67.49 20.98 8.11
N LEU A 528 67.79 21.76 7.07
CA LEU A 528 67.63 21.35 5.67
C LEU A 528 68.75 21.92 4.80
N SER A 529 68.96 21.33 3.61
CA SER A 529 69.88 21.89 2.61
C SER A 529 69.20 22.11 1.27
N PHE A 530 69.31 23.32 0.72
CA PHE A 530 68.80 23.66 -0.62
C PHE A 530 69.55 22.96 -1.76
N ALA A 531 70.70 22.35 -1.47
CA ALA A 531 71.41 21.48 -2.39
C ALA A 531 70.72 20.12 -2.56
N ARG A 532 70.10 19.58 -1.49
CA ARG A 532 69.38 18.31 -1.52
C ARG A 532 68.03 18.46 -2.22
N THR A 533 67.72 17.54 -3.12
CA THR A 533 66.53 17.63 -3.98
C THR A 533 65.22 17.59 -3.19
N ASP A 534 65.10 16.67 -2.22
CA ASP A 534 63.88 16.53 -1.43
C ASP A 534 63.64 17.74 -0.52
N ASP A 535 64.68 18.23 0.14
CA ASP A 535 64.63 19.41 1.00
C ASP A 535 64.29 20.68 0.20
N ARG A 536 64.88 20.82 -0.99
CA ARG A 536 64.58 21.92 -1.92
C ARG A 536 63.14 21.86 -2.40
N TYR A 537 62.65 20.68 -2.82
CA TYR A 537 61.28 20.51 -3.26
C TYR A 537 60.27 20.86 -2.15
N ARG A 538 60.56 20.42 -0.91
CA ARG A 538 59.77 20.77 0.28
C ARG A 538 59.73 22.28 0.49
N ALA A 539 60.88 22.95 0.43
CA ALA A 539 60.97 24.40 0.62
C ALA A 539 60.27 25.19 -0.50
N GLU A 540 60.47 24.83 -1.78
CA GLU A 540 59.81 25.48 -2.92
C GLU A 540 58.28 25.33 -2.86
N THR A 541 57.80 24.14 -2.49
CA THR A 541 56.37 23.88 -2.32
C THR A 541 55.78 24.71 -1.18
N ALA A 542 56.47 24.79 -0.04
CA ALA A 542 56.04 25.60 1.09
C ALA A 542 56.05 27.12 0.77
N VAL A 543 57.01 27.61 -0.02
CA VAL A 543 57.00 29.03 -0.48
C VAL A 543 55.79 29.32 -1.35
N ARG A 544 55.43 28.40 -2.25
CA ARG A 544 54.23 28.54 -3.09
C ARG A 544 52.94 28.50 -2.26
N MET A 545 52.86 27.64 -1.24
CA MET A 545 51.74 27.61 -0.30
C MET A 545 51.62 28.92 0.49
N ALA A 546 52.74 29.48 0.95
CA ALA A 546 52.79 30.76 1.65
C ALA A 546 52.32 31.93 0.76
N ALA A 547 52.72 31.94 -0.52
CA ALA A 547 52.25 32.93 -1.49
C ALA A 547 50.72 32.84 -1.73
N VAL A 548 50.17 31.62 -1.79
CA VAL A 548 48.70 31.41 -1.89
C VAL A 548 47.98 31.92 -0.64
N LEU A 549 48.53 31.66 0.56
CA LEU A 549 47.97 32.19 1.81
C LEU A 549 47.99 33.73 1.84
N ALA A 550 49.11 34.35 1.44
CA ALA A 550 49.25 35.81 1.40
C ALA A 550 48.27 36.45 0.39
N ALA A 551 48.10 35.85 -0.79
CA ALA A 551 47.13 36.31 -1.79
C ALA A 551 45.68 36.24 -1.29
N ARG A 552 45.35 35.31 -0.37
CA ARG A 552 44.02 35.16 0.21
C ARG A 552 43.74 36.08 1.40
N THR A 553 44.77 36.52 2.12
CA THR A 553 44.65 37.39 3.30
C THR A 553 44.80 38.87 3.00
N THR A 554 45.29 39.22 1.81
CA THR A 554 45.34 40.62 1.35
C THR A 554 43.93 41.07 0.95
N PRO A 555 43.34 42.12 1.56
CA PRO A 555 42.07 42.64 1.09
C PRO A 555 42.25 43.18 -0.33
N THR A 556 41.45 42.66 -1.26
CA THR A 556 41.30 43.17 -2.62
C THR A 556 40.88 44.64 -2.52
N THR A 557 41.85 45.54 -2.57
CA THR A 557 41.59 46.96 -2.78
C THR A 557 41.28 47.10 -4.26
N ALA A 558 40.07 47.57 -4.56
CA ALA A 558 39.58 47.78 -5.91
C ALA A 558 40.58 48.53 -6.81
N LEU A 559 40.91 47.93 -7.96
CA LEU A 559 40.70 48.46 -9.31
C LEU A 559 41.25 47.49 -10.37
#